data_AF-A0A0F9BD25-F1
#
_entry.id   AF-A0A0F9BD25-F1
#
_cell.length_a   1.000
_cell.length_b   1.000
_cell.length_c   1.000
_cell.angle_alpha   90.00
_cell.angle_beta   90.00
_cell.angle_gamma   90.00
#
_symmetry.space_group_name_H-M   'P 1'
#
loop_
_entity.id
_entity.type
_entity.pdbx_description
1 polymer ?
#
loop_
_entity_poly.entity_id
_entity_poly.type
_entity_poly.pdbx_seq_one_letter_code
_entity_poly.pdbx_strand_id
1 'polypeptide(L)'
;STGDDTSQTRLRNFLKANINEIAQIRDYVEECIRNRGDQYNKALQDLINYIGQFLDFEIEYGRYRGVTGEIGFDGIWTSKTGDFHIVVEVKTSEVYNIKTSALVGYINDLISEKKISDWDHALGLYVIANPDPEIKQLEKNIIAEKRTEQLRVISADHLLSLAELMKGYDITRNDILAVLNPTGPSIDPIIEILTRLVAQPIELPTRKLKDEKEGEIGEGEIVYWLTPIRASEDETIEDAFDSLLVKNKIYAFGERTPGRSEIKSEDRICFYASGKGVSAYATVASSPIKRFHNAIKDPEKYPWIFSLKDAKINSENPIVINASIRAKLDAFKDKDPTTTIWSWFVVCTRKISENDFKILTNFE
;
A
#
# COMPACT_ATOMS: atom_id res chain seq x y z
N SER A 1 0.60 -9.33 -32.50
CA SER A 1 0.31 -10.64 -33.09
C SER A 1 -0.94 -11.16 -32.40
N THR A 2 -1.92 -11.68 -33.13
CA THR A 2 -3.14 -12.33 -32.57
C THR A 2 -2.94 -13.83 -32.67
N GLY A 3 -2.62 -14.47 -31.54
CA GLY A 3 -2.40 -15.91 -31.44
C GLY A 3 -2.09 -16.30 -29.99
N ASP A 4 -2.27 -17.56 -29.63
CA ASP A 4 -2.14 -18.07 -28.25
C ASP A 4 -0.71 -17.97 -27.66
N ASP A 5 0.24 -17.41 -28.41
CA ASP A 5 1.65 -17.30 -28.04
C ASP A 5 2.15 -15.83 -27.96
N THR A 6 1.25 -14.87 -27.72
CA THR A 6 1.66 -13.48 -27.44
C THR A 6 2.36 -13.36 -26.08
N SER A 7 3.23 -12.36 -25.92
CA SER A 7 3.82 -12.02 -24.61
C SER A 7 2.77 -11.80 -23.52
N GLN A 8 1.60 -11.25 -23.87
CA GLN A 8 0.45 -11.06 -22.98
C GLN A 8 -0.11 -12.41 -22.50
N THR A 9 -0.42 -13.31 -23.43
CA THR A 9 -0.94 -14.65 -23.11
C THR A 9 0.07 -15.46 -22.30
N ARG A 10 1.36 -15.37 -22.63
CA ARG A 10 2.44 -16.03 -21.87
C ARG A 10 2.51 -15.52 -20.43
N LEU A 11 2.44 -14.20 -20.20
CA LEU A 11 2.43 -13.64 -18.85
C LEU A 11 1.22 -14.14 -18.05
N ARG A 12 0.01 -14.05 -18.60
CA ARG A 12 -1.23 -14.49 -17.93
C ARG A 12 -1.20 -16.00 -17.60
N ASN A 13 -0.69 -16.82 -18.51
CA ASN A 13 -0.51 -18.24 -18.28
C ASN A 13 0.55 -18.52 -17.22
N PHE A 14 1.66 -17.77 -17.23
CA PHE A 14 2.70 -17.87 -16.21
C PHE A 14 2.13 -17.55 -14.82
N LEU A 15 1.40 -16.43 -14.69
CA LEU A 15 0.75 -16.04 -13.43
C LEU A 15 -0.15 -17.16 -12.93
N LYS A 16 -1.09 -17.62 -13.77
CA LYS A 16 -2.05 -18.68 -13.41
C LYS A 16 -1.39 -20.01 -13.03
N ALA A 17 -0.30 -20.38 -13.68
CA ALA A 17 0.35 -21.67 -13.45
C ALA A 17 1.37 -21.66 -12.30
N ASN A 18 1.98 -20.52 -12.00
CA ASN A 18 3.16 -20.47 -11.12
C ASN A 18 2.98 -19.58 -9.89
N ILE A 19 1.98 -18.69 -9.85
CA ILE A 19 1.84 -17.70 -8.79
C ILE A 19 0.55 -17.90 -8.01
N ASN A 20 0.67 -18.51 -6.82
CA ASN A 20 -0.46 -18.77 -5.92
C ASN A 20 -0.39 -17.95 -4.63
N GLU A 21 0.66 -17.15 -4.47
CA GLU A 21 0.96 -16.39 -3.27
C GLU A 21 0.90 -14.90 -3.54
N ILE A 22 0.06 -14.19 -2.77
CA ILE A 22 -0.11 -12.74 -2.89
C ILE A 22 1.21 -11.99 -2.62
N ALA A 23 2.11 -12.57 -1.81
CA ALA A 23 3.44 -12.04 -1.56
C ALA A 23 4.29 -11.90 -2.83
N GLN A 24 4.19 -12.86 -3.75
CA GLN A 24 4.90 -12.80 -5.04
C GLN A 24 4.30 -11.72 -5.94
N ILE A 25 2.97 -11.56 -5.91
CA ILE A 25 2.28 -10.51 -6.68
C ILE A 25 2.67 -9.13 -6.17
N ARG A 26 2.77 -8.93 -4.84
CA ARG A 26 3.29 -7.69 -4.27
C ARG A 26 4.69 -7.37 -4.80
N ASP A 27 5.61 -8.34 -4.79
CA ASP A 27 6.97 -8.14 -5.29
C ASP A 27 6.97 -7.67 -6.76
N TYR A 28 6.17 -8.30 -7.64
CA TYR A 28 6.07 -7.92 -9.05
C TYR A 28 5.38 -6.57 -9.27
N VAL A 29 4.31 -6.27 -8.53
CA VAL A 29 3.61 -4.98 -8.61
C VAL A 29 4.54 -3.86 -8.18
N GLU A 30 5.26 -4.01 -7.07
CA GLU A 30 6.22 -3.00 -6.65
C GLU A 30 7.39 -2.86 -7.63
N GLU A 31 7.83 -3.94 -8.28
CA GLU A 31 8.82 -3.86 -9.36
C GLU A 31 8.30 -3.05 -10.54
N CYS A 32 7.05 -3.27 -10.96
CA CYS A 32 6.40 -2.48 -12.00
C CYS A 32 6.22 -1.01 -11.61
N ILE A 33 6.01 -0.69 -10.32
CA ILE A 33 5.90 0.69 -9.83
C ILE A 33 7.27 1.39 -9.83
N ARG A 34 8.33 0.69 -9.43
CA ARG A 34 9.71 1.23 -9.41
C ARG A 34 10.25 1.52 -10.81
N ASN A 35 9.94 0.64 -11.76
CA ASN A 35 10.50 0.71 -13.10
C ASN A 35 9.57 1.44 -14.08
N ARG A 36 10.16 2.14 -15.04
CA ARG A 36 9.39 2.86 -16.09
C ARG A 36 9.41 2.09 -17.39
N GLY A 37 8.30 2.16 -18.13
CA GLY A 37 8.23 1.75 -19.53
C GLY A 37 6.96 0.96 -19.86
N ASP A 38 6.64 0.92 -21.16
CA ASP A 38 5.39 0.33 -21.67
C ASP A 38 5.18 -1.13 -21.25
N GLN A 39 6.25 -1.91 -21.11
CA GLN A 39 6.13 -3.32 -20.70
C GLN A 39 5.78 -3.45 -19.23
N TYR A 40 6.35 -2.61 -18.37
CA TYR A 40 5.98 -2.57 -16.95
C TYR A 40 4.54 -2.09 -16.77
N ASN A 41 4.09 -1.10 -17.55
CA ASN A 41 2.70 -0.63 -17.49
C ASN A 41 1.69 -1.72 -17.89
N LYS A 42 2.01 -2.49 -18.94
CA LYS A 42 1.17 -3.61 -19.40
C LYS A 42 1.17 -4.77 -18.41
N ALA A 43 2.34 -5.11 -17.87
CA ALA A 43 2.47 -6.13 -16.84
C ALA A 43 1.70 -5.72 -15.57
N LEU A 44 1.80 -4.45 -15.17
CA LEU A 44 1.07 -3.88 -14.04
C LEU A 44 -0.44 -4.00 -14.22
N GLN A 45 -0.96 -3.67 -15.41
CA GLN A 45 -2.39 -3.84 -15.70
C GLN A 45 -2.85 -5.28 -15.46
N ASP A 46 -2.10 -6.26 -15.96
CA ASP A 46 -2.44 -7.67 -15.77
C ASP A 46 -2.24 -8.12 -14.32
N LEU A 47 -1.18 -7.68 -13.64
CA LEU A 47 -0.94 -7.99 -12.23
C LEU A 47 -2.04 -7.44 -11.32
N ILE A 48 -2.48 -6.20 -11.54
CA ILE A 48 -3.60 -5.60 -10.80
C ILE A 48 -4.88 -6.40 -11.01
N ASN A 49 -5.20 -6.77 -12.26
CA ASN A 49 -6.36 -7.61 -12.52
C ASN A 49 -6.24 -9.00 -11.90
N TYR A 50 -5.03 -9.56 -11.88
CA TYR A 50 -4.76 -10.84 -11.25
C TYR A 50 -4.98 -10.80 -9.72
N ILE A 51 -4.82 -9.64 -9.07
CA ILE A 51 -5.16 -9.50 -7.63
C ILE A 51 -6.62 -9.84 -7.38
N GLY A 52 -7.54 -9.55 -8.31
CA GLY A 52 -8.97 -9.83 -8.14
C GLY A 52 -9.27 -11.30 -7.84
N GLN A 53 -8.44 -12.24 -8.31
CA GLN A 53 -8.62 -13.66 -7.98
C GLN A 53 -8.43 -13.94 -6.48
N PHE A 54 -7.53 -13.21 -5.81
CA PHE A 54 -7.28 -13.32 -4.38
C PHE A 54 -8.42 -12.67 -3.57
N LEU A 55 -9.26 -11.88 -4.23
CA LEU A 55 -10.48 -11.29 -3.69
C LEU A 55 -11.74 -12.14 -4.00
N ASP A 56 -11.54 -13.38 -4.46
CA ASP A 56 -12.59 -14.34 -4.80
C ASP A 56 -13.45 -13.97 -6.03
N PHE A 57 -12.87 -13.23 -6.99
CA PHE A 57 -13.50 -12.92 -8.27
C PHE A 57 -12.92 -13.75 -9.42
N GLU A 58 -13.75 -14.01 -10.43
CA GLU A 58 -13.34 -14.48 -11.74
C GLU A 58 -12.90 -13.30 -12.60
N ILE A 59 -11.76 -13.43 -13.29
CA ILE A 59 -11.10 -12.31 -13.97
C ILE A 59 -11.20 -12.45 -15.48
N GLU A 60 -11.86 -11.48 -16.11
CA GLU A 60 -11.74 -11.22 -17.55
C GLU A 60 -10.74 -10.09 -17.76
N TYR A 61 -9.66 -10.38 -18.48
CA TYR A 61 -8.64 -9.37 -18.73
C TYR A 61 -8.96 -8.53 -19.96
N GLY A 62 -8.81 -7.22 -19.83
CA GLY A 62 -8.85 -6.27 -20.94
C GLY A 62 -7.66 -6.36 -21.88
N ARG A 63 -7.68 -5.49 -22.88
CA ARG A 63 -6.64 -5.40 -23.92
C ARG A 63 -5.67 -4.27 -23.59
N TYR A 64 -4.39 -4.44 -23.88
CA TYR A 64 -3.40 -3.37 -23.73
C TYR A 64 -3.56 -2.21 -24.73
N ARG A 65 -4.38 -2.39 -25.76
CA ARG A 65 -4.62 -1.40 -26.80
C ARG A 65 -6.10 -1.42 -27.17
N GLY A 66 -6.69 -0.24 -27.25
CA GLY A 66 -8.04 -0.06 -27.75
C GLY A 66 -8.16 -0.56 -29.19
N VAL A 67 -9.27 -1.25 -29.47
CA VAL A 67 -9.63 -1.71 -30.80
C VAL A 67 -10.97 -1.08 -31.15
N THR A 68 -11.12 -0.62 -32.39
CA THR A 68 -12.39 -0.05 -32.84
C THR A 68 -13.52 -1.06 -32.73
N GLY A 69 -14.63 -0.66 -32.09
CA GLY A 69 -15.82 -1.49 -31.91
C GLY A 69 -15.80 -2.42 -30.69
N GLU A 70 -14.79 -2.29 -29.82
CA GLU A 70 -14.65 -3.11 -28.61
C GLU A 70 -14.54 -2.20 -27.39
N ILE A 71 -15.07 -2.68 -26.26
CA ILE A 71 -15.09 -1.91 -25.01
C ILE A 71 -13.68 -1.87 -24.41
N GLY A 72 -13.24 -0.68 -23.98
CA GLY A 72 -11.84 -0.38 -23.69
C GLY A 72 -11.37 -0.59 -22.25
N PHE A 73 -12.12 -1.31 -21.40
CA PHE A 73 -11.75 -1.53 -19.99
C PHE A 73 -10.44 -2.33 -19.85
N ASP A 74 -9.77 -2.18 -18.70
CA ASP A 74 -8.55 -2.91 -18.41
C ASP A 74 -8.78 -4.31 -17.83
N GLY A 75 -9.91 -4.52 -17.14
CA GLY A 75 -10.43 -5.84 -16.80
C GLY A 75 -11.82 -5.80 -16.16
N ILE A 76 -12.45 -6.96 -16.03
CA ILE A 76 -13.72 -7.17 -15.34
C ILE A 76 -13.52 -8.26 -14.30
N TRP A 77 -13.91 -7.98 -13.07
CA TRP A 77 -13.93 -8.94 -11.98
C TRP A 77 -15.37 -9.33 -11.71
N THR A 78 -15.72 -10.59 -11.97
CA THR A 78 -17.07 -11.12 -11.81
C THR A 78 -17.14 -11.96 -10.55
N SER A 79 -18.17 -11.75 -9.73
CA SER A 79 -18.41 -12.60 -8.57
C SER A 79 -18.61 -14.05 -9.01
N LYS A 80 -18.27 -15.03 -8.17
CA LYS A 80 -18.53 -16.45 -8.47
C LYS A 80 -20.01 -16.78 -8.71
N THR A 81 -20.91 -15.99 -8.13
CA THR A 81 -22.36 -16.11 -8.36
C THR A 81 -22.79 -15.49 -9.68
N GLY A 82 -21.94 -14.68 -10.32
CA GLY A 82 -22.23 -13.94 -11.54
C GLY A 82 -23.18 -12.75 -11.33
N ASP A 83 -23.45 -12.38 -10.08
CA ASP A 83 -24.41 -11.33 -9.71
C ASP A 83 -23.80 -9.94 -9.65
N PHE A 84 -22.49 -9.80 -9.56
CA PHE A 84 -21.86 -8.52 -9.31
C PHE A 84 -20.54 -8.42 -10.07
N HIS A 85 -20.32 -7.27 -10.68
CA HIS A 85 -19.17 -7.02 -11.55
C HIS A 85 -18.42 -5.77 -11.13
N ILE A 86 -17.10 -5.85 -11.07
CA ILE A 86 -16.23 -4.69 -10.90
C ILE A 86 -15.51 -4.47 -12.24
N VAL A 87 -15.72 -3.32 -12.86
CA VAL A 87 -15.01 -2.94 -14.09
C VAL A 87 -13.82 -2.09 -13.70
N VAL A 88 -12.62 -2.58 -14.02
CA VAL A 88 -11.35 -2.05 -13.53
C VAL A 88 -10.67 -1.21 -14.60
N GLU A 89 -10.13 -0.07 -14.18
CA GLU A 89 -9.25 0.78 -14.97
C GLU A 89 -7.97 1.06 -14.17
N VAL A 90 -6.82 0.73 -14.74
CA VAL A 90 -5.50 0.88 -14.12
C VAL A 90 -4.82 2.15 -14.62
N LYS A 91 -4.28 2.94 -13.69
CA LYS A 91 -3.52 4.15 -14.01
C LYS A 91 -2.20 4.13 -13.27
N THR A 92 -1.11 4.33 -14.00
CA THR A 92 0.23 4.42 -13.40
C THR A 92 0.36 5.65 -12.49
N SER A 93 -0.27 6.75 -12.88
CA SER A 93 -0.37 7.99 -12.10
C SER A 93 -1.64 8.73 -12.45
N GLU A 94 -1.98 9.71 -11.63
CA GLU A 94 -3.11 10.63 -11.86
C GLU A 94 -2.66 12.05 -12.21
N VAL A 95 -1.41 12.22 -12.64
CA VAL A 95 -0.88 13.56 -13.00
C VAL A 95 -1.56 14.12 -14.26
N TYR A 96 -2.00 13.24 -15.16
CA TYR A 96 -2.71 13.61 -16.37
C TYR A 96 -4.21 13.50 -16.16
N ASN A 97 -5.00 14.45 -16.68
CA ASN A 97 -6.45 14.46 -16.54
C ASN A 97 -7.10 13.11 -16.94
N ILE A 98 -7.72 12.44 -15.96
CA ILE A 98 -8.49 11.20 -16.15
C ILE A 98 -9.97 11.54 -16.18
N LYS A 99 -10.63 11.18 -17.29
CA LYS A 99 -12.07 11.35 -17.45
C LYS A 99 -12.82 10.15 -16.88
N THR A 100 -13.51 10.35 -15.76
CA THR A 100 -14.48 9.41 -15.14
C THR A 100 -15.48 8.85 -16.16
N SER A 101 -15.89 9.66 -17.14
CA SER A 101 -16.86 9.30 -18.17
C SER A 101 -16.42 8.14 -19.06
N ALA A 102 -15.12 7.86 -19.18
CA ALA A 102 -14.63 6.71 -19.94
C ALA A 102 -15.07 5.39 -19.31
N LEU A 103 -14.76 5.17 -18.03
CA LEU A 103 -15.13 3.94 -17.31
C LEU A 103 -16.65 3.79 -17.17
N VAL A 104 -17.36 4.89 -16.94
CA VAL A 104 -18.83 4.91 -16.94
C VAL A 104 -19.38 4.49 -18.31
N GLY A 105 -18.77 4.99 -19.39
CA GLY A 105 -19.11 4.59 -20.75
C GLY A 105 -18.95 3.08 -20.94
N TYR A 106 -17.81 2.52 -20.51
CA TYR A 106 -17.55 1.08 -20.61
C TYR A 106 -18.61 0.25 -19.88
N ILE A 107 -19.00 0.66 -18.66
CA ILE A 107 -20.05 -0.03 -17.90
C ILE A 107 -21.41 0.08 -18.60
N ASN A 108 -21.77 1.25 -19.12
CA ASN A 108 -23.00 1.43 -19.87
C ASN A 108 -23.05 0.58 -21.16
N ASP A 109 -21.92 0.46 -21.86
CA ASP A 109 -21.80 -0.38 -23.04
C ASP A 109 -21.96 -1.87 -22.67
N LEU A 110 -21.33 -2.31 -21.57
CA LEU A 110 -21.50 -3.68 -21.05
C LEU A 110 -22.94 -4.00 -20.66
N ILE A 111 -23.65 -3.05 -20.05
CA ILE A 111 -25.07 -3.17 -19.71
C ILE A 111 -25.92 -3.23 -21.00
N SER A 112 -25.62 -2.38 -21.98
CA SER A 112 -26.33 -2.36 -23.26
C SER A 112 -26.15 -3.66 -24.06
N GLU A 113 -24.97 -4.27 -23.96
CA GLU A 113 -24.65 -5.60 -24.51
C GLU A 113 -25.21 -6.77 -23.66
N LYS A 114 -25.86 -6.49 -22.53
CA LYS A 114 -26.41 -7.47 -21.58
C LYS A 114 -25.36 -8.40 -20.97
N LYS A 115 -24.11 -7.94 -20.89
CA LYS A 115 -23.03 -8.63 -20.16
C LYS A 115 -23.13 -8.37 -18.65
N ILE A 116 -23.68 -7.22 -18.28
CA ILE A 116 -24.00 -6.81 -16.91
C ILE A 116 -25.48 -6.43 -16.88
N SER A 117 -26.18 -6.75 -15.79
CA SER A 117 -27.61 -6.49 -15.66
C SER A 117 -27.95 -5.00 -15.63
N ASP A 118 -27.34 -4.27 -14.70
CA ASP A 118 -27.58 -2.84 -14.44
C ASP A 118 -26.48 -2.29 -13.49
N TRP A 119 -26.63 -1.03 -13.08
CA TRP A 119 -25.69 -0.37 -12.17
C TRP A 119 -25.77 -0.84 -10.71
N ASP A 120 -26.86 -1.47 -10.28
CA ASP A 120 -26.96 -2.03 -8.92
C ASP A 120 -26.09 -3.31 -8.79
N HIS A 121 -25.75 -3.91 -9.92
CA HIS A 121 -24.90 -5.09 -10.05
C HIS A 121 -23.49 -4.76 -10.59
N ALA A 122 -23.10 -3.47 -10.58
CA ALA A 122 -21.83 -3.02 -11.14
C ALA A 122 -21.13 -1.97 -10.29
N LEU A 123 -19.79 -1.99 -10.29
CA LEU A 123 -18.95 -0.95 -9.71
C LEU A 123 -17.78 -0.63 -10.65
N GLY A 124 -17.51 0.64 -10.91
CA GLY A 124 -16.27 1.05 -11.56
C GLY A 124 -15.16 1.25 -10.54
N LEU A 125 -14.01 0.61 -10.75
CA LEU A 125 -12.86 0.72 -9.87
C LEU A 125 -11.65 1.25 -10.63
N TYR A 126 -11.19 2.43 -10.23
CA TYR A 126 -9.89 2.93 -10.64
C TYR A 126 -8.81 2.45 -9.68
N VAL A 127 -7.75 1.86 -10.22
CA VAL A 127 -6.57 1.45 -9.46
C VAL A 127 -5.39 2.35 -9.83
N ILE A 128 -4.89 3.12 -8.87
CA ILE A 128 -3.78 4.05 -9.08
C ILE A 128 -2.49 3.45 -8.52
N ALA A 129 -1.49 3.23 -9.39
CA ALA A 129 -0.27 2.55 -9.01
C ALA A 129 0.64 3.40 -8.12
N ASN A 130 0.84 4.65 -8.54
CA ASN A 130 1.58 5.66 -7.80
C ASN A 130 0.68 6.90 -7.65
N PRO A 131 -0.21 6.92 -6.63
CA PRO A 131 -1.09 8.05 -6.39
C PRO A 131 -0.25 9.29 -6.09
N ASP A 132 -0.67 10.43 -6.64
CA ASP A 132 -0.07 11.72 -6.32
C ASP A 132 -0.98 12.40 -5.30
N PRO A 133 -0.53 12.54 -4.05
CA PRO A 133 -1.38 13.09 -3.02
C PRO A 133 -1.91 14.48 -3.41
N GLU A 134 -1.08 15.36 -4.01
CA GLU A 134 -1.44 16.77 -4.33
C GLU A 134 -2.60 16.86 -5.32
N ILE A 135 -2.69 15.88 -6.20
CA ILE A 135 -3.56 15.99 -7.37
C ILE A 135 -4.95 15.50 -7.00
N LYS A 136 -5.08 14.24 -6.54
CA LYS A 136 -6.35 13.59 -6.16
C LYS A 136 -7.52 13.92 -7.10
N GLN A 137 -7.21 14.15 -8.37
CA GLN A 137 -8.15 14.75 -9.31
C GLN A 137 -9.33 13.81 -9.54
N LEU A 138 -9.09 12.50 -9.44
CA LEU A 138 -10.08 11.49 -9.72
C LEU A 138 -11.13 11.42 -8.61
N GLU A 139 -10.70 11.47 -7.35
CA GLU A 139 -11.59 11.57 -6.19
C GLU A 139 -12.44 12.86 -6.28
N LYS A 140 -11.80 13.99 -6.57
CA LYS A 140 -12.46 15.30 -6.74
C LYS A 140 -13.49 15.26 -7.87
N ASN A 141 -13.15 14.67 -9.02
CA ASN A 141 -14.04 14.54 -10.17
C ASN A 141 -15.24 13.62 -9.87
N ILE A 142 -15.02 12.48 -9.21
CA ILE A 142 -16.11 11.56 -8.82
C ILE A 142 -17.13 12.28 -7.93
N ILE A 143 -16.65 13.08 -6.96
CA ILE A 143 -17.52 13.87 -6.08
C ILE A 143 -18.25 14.95 -6.88
N ALA A 144 -17.53 15.75 -7.68
CA ALA A 144 -18.10 16.85 -8.45
C ALA A 144 -19.17 16.37 -9.45
N GLU A 145 -18.96 15.20 -10.05
CA GLU A 145 -19.89 14.57 -10.99
C GLU A 145 -20.98 13.73 -10.32
N LYS A 146 -21.00 13.67 -8.97
CA LYS A 146 -21.97 12.88 -8.18
C LYS A 146 -21.99 11.40 -8.54
N ARG A 147 -20.80 10.81 -8.76
CA ARG A 147 -20.62 9.40 -9.14
C ARG A 147 -20.15 8.51 -7.98
N THR A 148 -20.26 8.99 -6.74
CA THR A 148 -19.81 8.26 -5.54
C THR A 148 -20.55 6.94 -5.32
N GLU A 149 -21.71 6.71 -5.93
CA GLU A 149 -22.36 5.39 -5.89
C GLU A 149 -21.81 4.43 -6.96
N GLN A 150 -21.24 4.97 -8.03
CA GLN A 150 -20.85 4.23 -9.24
C GLN A 150 -19.36 3.91 -9.31
N LEU A 151 -18.52 4.80 -8.78
CA LEU A 151 -17.08 4.77 -8.98
C LEU A 151 -16.34 4.75 -7.64
N ARG A 152 -15.23 4.01 -7.60
CA ARG A 152 -14.25 4.04 -6.51
C ARG A 152 -12.83 4.19 -7.02
N VAL A 153 -11.98 4.68 -6.13
CA VAL A 153 -10.53 4.78 -6.32
C VAL A 153 -9.85 3.99 -5.20
N ILE A 154 -8.85 3.20 -5.57
CA ILE A 154 -7.95 2.51 -4.65
C ILE A 154 -6.53 2.60 -5.19
N SER A 155 -5.52 2.71 -4.33
CA SER A 155 -4.13 2.56 -4.77
C SER A 155 -3.74 1.08 -4.87
N ALA A 156 -2.75 0.78 -5.72
CA ALA A 156 -2.24 -0.58 -5.89
C ALA A 156 -1.75 -1.19 -4.57
N ASP A 157 -1.12 -0.40 -3.70
CA ASP A 157 -0.63 -0.84 -2.39
C ASP A 157 -1.78 -1.22 -1.44
N HIS A 158 -2.85 -0.41 -1.38
CA HIS A 158 -4.01 -0.73 -0.55
C HIS A 158 -4.82 -1.89 -1.13
N LEU A 159 -4.87 -2.06 -2.45
CA LEU A 159 -5.49 -3.24 -3.07
C LEU A 159 -4.74 -4.54 -2.71
N LEU A 160 -3.41 -4.53 -2.76
CA LEU A 160 -2.59 -5.66 -2.31
C LEU A 160 -2.80 -5.95 -0.82
N SER A 161 -2.85 -4.90 0.00
CA SER A 161 -3.07 -5.03 1.45
C SER A 161 -4.45 -5.64 1.75
N LEU A 162 -5.49 -5.27 1.00
CA LEU A 162 -6.81 -5.88 1.10
C LEU A 162 -6.77 -7.39 0.77
N ALA A 163 -6.07 -7.78 -0.30
CA ALA A 163 -5.92 -9.18 -0.67
C ALA A 163 -5.13 -10.00 0.36
N GLU A 164 -4.10 -9.41 0.97
CA GLU A 164 -3.35 -10.03 2.07
C GLU A 164 -4.21 -10.20 3.33
N LEU A 165 -5.03 -9.20 3.67
CA LEU A 165 -5.98 -9.30 4.77
C LEU A 165 -6.97 -10.45 4.54
N MET A 166 -7.49 -10.61 3.33
CA MET A 166 -8.39 -11.73 3.02
C MET A 166 -7.75 -13.10 3.12
N LYS A 167 -6.47 -13.22 2.74
CA LYS A 167 -5.77 -14.50 2.85
C LYS A 167 -5.36 -14.80 4.30
N GLY A 168 -5.01 -13.76 5.06
CA GLY A 168 -4.51 -13.87 6.43
C GLY A 168 -5.60 -13.97 7.50
N TYR A 169 -6.82 -13.55 7.19
CA TYR A 169 -7.96 -13.49 8.12
C TYR A 169 -9.19 -14.07 7.44
N ASP A 170 -10.10 -14.65 8.22
CA ASP A 170 -11.36 -15.25 7.73
C ASP A 170 -12.38 -14.16 7.34
N ILE A 171 -11.94 -13.22 6.49
CA ILE A 171 -12.74 -12.13 5.93
C ILE A 171 -13.54 -12.71 4.77
N THR A 172 -14.86 -12.59 4.85
CA THR A 172 -15.77 -13.13 3.84
C THR A 172 -15.88 -12.19 2.65
N ARG A 173 -16.39 -12.70 1.51
CA ARG A 173 -16.71 -11.88 0.33
C ARG A 173 -17.60 -10.68 0.66
N ASN A 174 -18.59 -10.88 1.53
CA ASN A 174 -19.54 -9.83 1.90
C ASN A 174 -18.85 -8.69 2.65
N ASP A 175 -17.81 -9.00 3.42
CA ASP A 175 -16.99 -7.99 4.10
C ASP A 175 -16.20 -7.15 3.09
N ILE A 176 -15.74 -7.73 1.98
CA ILE A 176 -15.09 -6.99 0.87
C ILE A 176 -16.09 -6.03 0.24
N LEU A 177 -17.29 -6.50 -0.10
CA LEU A 177 -18.31 -5.64 -0.72
C LEU A 177 -18.68 -4.47 0.21
N ALA A 178 -18.70 -4.69 1.52
CA ALA A 178 -18.88 -3.62 2.50
C ALA A 178 -17.69 -2.63 2.50
N VAL A 179 -16.46 -3.13 2.37
CA VAL A 179 -15.25 -2.29 2.27
C VAL A 179 -15.17 -1.52 0.94
N LEU A 180 -15.69 -2.09 -0.15
CA LEU A 180 -15.75 -1.49 -1.48
C LEU A 180 -16.94 -0.54 -1.65
N ASN A 181 -17.88 -0.49 -0.70
CA ASN A 181 -18.96 0.48 -0.67
C ASN A 181 -18.84 1.51 0.48
N PRO A 182 -17.73 2.27 0.55
CA PRO A 182 -17.55 3.29 1.57
C PRO A 182 -18.36 4.55 1.28
N THR A 183 -18.43 5.42 2.28
CA THR A 183 -19.12 6.72 2.23
C THR A 183 -18.49 7.75 1.27
N GLY A 184 -17.24 7.51 0.84
CA GLY A 184 -16.50 8.37 -0.08
C GLY A 184 -15.99 7.63 -1.33
N PRO A 185 -15.37 8.34 -2.28
CA PRO A 185 -14.84 7.72 -3.50
C PRO A 185 -13.58 6.87 -3.25
N SER A 186 -12.80 7.16 -2.20
CA SER A 186 -11.53 6.49 -1.90
C SER A 186 -11.72 5.33 -0.93
N ILE A 187 -11.12 4.18 -1.24
CA ILE A 187 -11.14 2.98 -0.38
C ILE A 187 -9.92 2.95 0.56
N ASP A 188 -8.81 3.59 0.18
CA ASP A 188 -7.52 3.58 0.89
C ASP A 188 -7.62 3.83 2.41
N PRO A 189 -8.36 4.85 2.91
CA PRO A 189 -8.41 5.14 4.34
C PRO A 189 -8.98 3.99 5.19
N ILE A 190 -9.93 3.22 4.65
CA ILE A 190 -10.53 2.08 5.36
C ILE A 190 -9.53 0.93 5.44
N ILE A 191 -8.83 0.64 4.34
CA ILE A 191 -7.78 -0.38 4.32
C ILE A 191 -6.64 -0.02 5.27
N GLU A 192 -6.25 1.26 5.33
CA GLU A 192 -5.24 1.73 6.29
C GLU A 192 -5.66 1.42 7.74
N ILE A 193 -6.92 1.69 8.08
CA ILE A 193 -7.45 1.38 9.43
C ILE A 193 -7.42 -0.13 9.69
N LEU A 194 -7.96 -0.93 8.78
CA LEU A 194 -8.04 -2.39 8.92
C LEU A 194 -6.65 -2.99 9.10
N THR A 195 -5.71 -2.63 8.22
CA THR A 195 -4.35 -3.16 8.25
C THR A 195 -3.62 -2.78 9.54
N ARG A 196 -3.81 -1.55 10.04
CA ARG A 196 -3.25 -1.11 11.32
C ARG A 196 -3.85 -1.82 12.53
N LEU A 197 -5.15 -2.15 12.51
CA LEU A 197 -5.79 -2.91 13.59
C LEU A 197 -5.25 -4.33 13.65
N VAL A 198 -5.06 -4.91 12.48
CA VAL A 198 -4.60 -6.28 12.29
C VAL A 198 -3.10 -6.44 12.63
N ALA A 199 -2.28 -5.44 12.31
CA ALA A 199 -0.84 -5.46 12.58
C ALA A 199 -0.48 -5.24 14.07
N GLN A 200 -1.45 -4.95 14.94
CA GLN A 200 -1.22 -4.85 16.38
C GLN A 200 -1.11 -6.27 16.98
N PRO A 201 -0.03 -6.57 17.72
CA PRO A 201 -0.02 -7.74 18.59
C PRO A 201 -1.23 -7.63 19.53
N ILE A 202 -2.01 -8.70 19.69
CA ILE A 202 -2.99 -8.78 20.78
C ILE A 202 -2.18 -8.77 22.07
N GLU A 203 -1.99 -7.60 22.67
CA GLU A 203 -1.53 -7.49 24.04
C GLU A 203 -2.63 -8.07 24.92
N LEU A 204 -2.54 -9.37 25.21
CA LEU A 204 -3.17 -9.93 26.40
C LEU A 204 -2.73 -9.05 27.57
N PRO A 205 -3.66 -8.52 28.39
CA PRO A 205 -3.31 -7.61 29.46
C PRO A 205 -2.57 -8.40 30.54
N THR A 206 -1.25 -8.55 30.39
CA THR A 206 -0.38 -8.81 31.52
C THR A 206 -0.36 -7.54 32.33
N ARG A 207 -1.11 -7.57 33.44
CA ARG A 207 -1.16 -6.57 34.50
C ARG A 207 0.26 -6.23 34.95
N LYS A 208 0.92 -5.27 34.29
CA LYS A 208 2.13 -4.65 34.81
C LYS A 208 1.68 -3.64 35.86
N LEU A 209 1.92 -4.00 37.12
CA LEU A 209 1.81 -3.08 38.24
C LEU A 209 2.67 -1.85 37.93
N LYS A 210 2.06 -0.69 38.10
CA LYS A 210 2.73 0.60 38.07
C LYS A 210 3.87 0.59 39.08
N ASP A 211 5.04 1.02 38.65
CA ASP A 211 5.87 1.90 39.47
C ASP A 211 6.41 3.01 38.56
N GLU A 212 5.90 4.21 38.80
CA GLU A 212 6.47 5.46 38.31
C GLU A 212 7.76 5.71 39.10
N LYS A 213 8.89 5.77 38.39
CA LYS A 213 10.03 6.61 38.78
C LYS A 213 10.53 7.37 37.57
N GLU A 214 10.23 8.65 37.53
CA GLU A 214 11.07 9.63 36.85
C GLU A 214 12.44 9.61 37.56
N GLY A 215 13.48 9.21 36.84
CA GLY A 215 14.84 9.18 37.37
C GLY A 215 15.83 8.45 36.46
N GLU A 216 16.83 9.21 36.00
CA GLU A 216 18.14 8.78 35.49
C GLU A 216 18.22 8.14 34.09
N ILE A 217 18.94 8.84 33.20
CA ILE A 217 19.44 8.35 31.91
C ILE A 217 20.49 7.28 32.23
N GLY A 218 20.04 6.04 32.39
CA GLY A 218 20.90 4.86 32.36
C GLY A 218 21.10 4.39 30.92
N GLU A 219 22.32 3.95 30.59
CA GLU A 219 22.68 3.26 29.35
C GLU A 219 21.80 2.02 29.15
N GLY A 220 20.64 2.20 28.54
CA GLY A 220 19.83 1.09 28.06
C GLY A 220 20.35 0.64 26.69
N GLU A 221 20.27 -0.66 26.42
CA GLU A 221 20.51 -1.25 25.11
C GLU A 221 19.81 -0.42 24.01
N ILE A 222 20.56 -0.12 22.94
CA ILE A 222 20.06 0.62 21.77
C ILE A 222 18.99 -0.23 21.10
N VAL A 223 17.80 0.33 20.90
CA VAL A 223 16.73 -0.35 20.17
C VAL A 223 16.72 0.11 18.72
N TYR A 224 16.48 -0.82 17.81
CA TYR A 224 16.39 -0.57 16.38
C TYR A 224 14.94 -0.63 15.91
N TRP A 225 14.54 0.36 15.12
CA TRP A 225 13.17 0.56 14.68
C TRP A 225 13.06 0.62 13.16
N LEU A 226 11.98 0.07 12.62
CA LEU A 226 11.52 0.26 11.25
C LEU A 226 10.16 0.97 11.30
N THR A 227 9.98 2.02 10.50
CA THR A 227 8.71 2.74 10.41
C THR A 227 8.35 3.05 8.96
N PRO A 228 7.07 2.93 8.56
CA PRO A 228 6.62 3.42 7.27
C PRO A 228 6.63 4.94 7.25
N ILE A 229 7.14 5.57 6.19
CA ILE A 229 6.89 6.98 5.90
C ILE A 229 5.92 7.08 4.72
N ARG A 230 5.00 8.04 4.80
CA ARG A 230 4.01 8.30 3.75
C ARG A 230 4.03 9.78 3.45
N ALA A 231 3.85 10.10 2.17
CA ALA A 231 3.56 11.44 1.74
C ALA A 231 2.12 11.78 2.14
N SER A 232 1.91 12.95 2.74
CA SER A 232 0.58 13.51 2.98
C SER A 232 -0.06 13.96 1.67
N GLU A 233 -1.36 14.30 1.70
CA GLU A 233 -2.18 14.75 0.56
C GLU A 233 -1.63 15.91 -0.28
N ASP A 234 -0.52 16.56 0.07
CA ASP A 234 0.00 17.67 -0.74
C ASP A 234 1.54 17.66 -0.83
N GLU A 235 2.17 16.49 -0.84
CA GLU A 235 3.64 16.38 -0.96
C GLU A 235 4.04 15.11 -1.71
N THR A 236 5.26 15.11 -2.27
CA THR A 236 5.93 13.89 -2.69
C THR A 236 6.57 13.17 -1.50
N ILE A 237 6.96 11.90 -1.67
CA ILE A 237 7.67 11.17 -0.61
C ILE A 237 9.08 11.74 -0.37
N GLU A 238 9.73 12.27 -1.42
CA GLU A 238 10.98 13.02 -1.31
C GLU A 238 10.81 14.28 -0.45
N ASP A 239 9.76 15.06 -0.69
CA ASP A 239 9.46 16.25 0.11
C ASP A 239 9.16 15.89 1.56
N ALA A 240 8.48 14.77 1.81
CA ALA A 240 8.24 14.25 3.15
C ALA A 240 9.55 13.91 3.87
N PHE A 241 10.49 13.25 3.18
CA PHE A 241 11.83 12.96 3.72
C PHE A 241 12.60 14.25 4.05
N ASP A 242 12.66 15.19 3.11
CA ASP A 242 13.40 16.44 3.28
C ASP A 242 12.79 17.31 4.37
N SER A 243 11.46 17.44 4.40
CA SER A 243 10.74 18.22 5.39
C SER A 243 10.93 17.63 6.79
N LEU A 244 10.62 16.34 6.99
CA LEU A 244 10.61 15.74 8.32
C LEU A 244 12.02 15.44 8.82
N LEU A 245 12.84 14.74 8.04
CA LEU A 245 14.10 14.18 8.54
C LEU A 245 15.27 15.16 8.45
N VAL A 246 15.32 16.01 7.42
CA VAL A 246 16.45 16.91 7.18
C VAL A 246 16.20 18.30 7.75
N LYS A 247 15.13 18.95 7.31
CA LYS A 247 14.84 20.36 7.66
C LYS A 247 14.40 20.50 9.11
N ASN A 248 13.42 19.70 9.53
CA ASN A 248 12.85 19.80 10.86
C ASN A 248 13.48 18.82 11.86
N LYS A 249 14.13 17.75 11.37
CA LYS A 249 14.73 16.69 12.20
C LYS A 249 13.75 16.14 13.24
N ILE A 250 12.56 15.82 12.78
CA ILE A 250 11.49 15.24 13.60
C ILE A 250 10.84 14.08 12.86
N TYR A 251 10.11 13.28 13.63
CA TYR A 251 9.14 12.35 13.07
C TYR A 251 7.93 12.24 13.98
N ALA A 252 6.79 11.83 13.42
CA ALA A 252 5.52 11.82 14.12
C ALA A 252 4.75 10.51 13.97
N PHE A 253 4.01 10.16 15.01
CA PHE A 253 3.23 8.93 15.12
C PHE A 253 1.77 9.22 15.43
N GLY A 254 0.90 8.33 14.96
CA GLY A 254 -0.50 8.33 15.37
C GLY A 254 -0.71 7.76 16.78
N GLU A 255 -1.86 8.07 17.38
CA GLU A 255 -2.25 7.65 18.73
C GLU A 255 -2.27 6.11 18.94
N ARG A 256 -2.29 5.32 17.87
CA ARG A 256 -2.32 3.85 17.93
C ARG A 256 -1.03 3.18 17.46
N THR A 257 0.06 3.94 17.36
CA THR A 257 1.34 3.40 16.90
C THR A 257 1.91 2.46 17.97
N PRO A 258 2.19 1.19 17.64
CA PRO A 258 2.83 0.24 18.55
C PRO A 258 4.24 0.71 18.96
N GLY A 259 4.64 0.41 20.19
CA GLY A 259 5.99 0.73 20.69
C GLY A 259 6.31 2.22 20.86
N ARG A 260 5.36 3.14 20.64
CA ARG A 260 5.59 4.60 20.75
C ARG A 260 6.16 5.03 22.11
N SER A 261 5.74 4.38 23.19
CA SER A 261 6.18 4.68 24.55
C SER A 261 7.54 4.08 24.88
N GLU A 262 8.05 3.18 24.03
CA GLU A 262 9.33 2.49 24.22
C GLU A 262 10.48 3.16 23.47
N ILE A 263 10.17 4.05 22.51
CA ILE A 263 11.17 4.82 21.77
C ILE A 263 11.84 5.84 22.70
N LYS A 264 13.17 5.84 22.69
CA LYS A 264 14.00 6.70 23.55
C LYS A 264 15.21 7.25 22.79
N SER A 265 15.84 8.26 23.39
CA SER A 265 17.08 8.82 22.86
C SER A 265 18.14 7.74 22.63
N GLU A 266 18.95 7.92 21.59
CA GLU A 266 19.99 7.01 21.08
C GLU A 266 19.48 5.75 20.35
N ASP A 267 18.18 5.45 20.37
CA ASP A 267 17.62 4.42 19.49
C ASP A 267 17.90 4.74 18.01
N ARG A 268 17.91 3.70 17.18
CA ARG A 268 18.12 3.82 15.74
C ARG A 268 16.81 3.56 15.01
N ILE A 269 16.50 4.33 13.97
CA ILE A 269 15.24 4.21 13.22
C ILE A 269 15.48 4.30 11.71
N CYS A 270 14.87 3.41 10.95
CA CYS A 270 14.90 3.40 9.48
C CYS A 270 13.49 3.52 8.89
N PHE A 271 13.41 4.08 7.69
CA PHE A 271 12.16 4.57 7.09
C PHE A 271 11.88 3.85 5.77
N TYR A 272 10.77 3.13 5.73
CA TYR A 272 10.28 2.44 4.54
C TYR A 272 9.28 3.30 3.77
N ALA A 273 9.51 3.48 2.48
CA ALA A 273 8.57 4.10 1.54
C ALA A 273 7.97 3.03 0.62
N SER A 274 6.65 2.94 0.58
CA SER A 274 5.92 1.98 -0.26
C SER A 274 6.29 2.16 -1.74
N GLY A 275 6.50 1.03 -2.44
CA GLY A 275 6.94 1.05 -3.83
C GLY A 275 8.38 1.55 -4.05
N LYS A 276 9.15 1.88 -3.00
CA LYS A 276 10.58 2.26 -3.11
C LYS A 276 11.50 1.35 -2.31
N GLY A 277 11.19 1.10 -1.05
CA GLY A 277 12.03 0.35 -0.11
C GLY A 277 12.45 1.19 1.09
N VAL A 278 13.47 0.73 1.83
CA VAL A 278 14.06 1.50 2.93
C VAL A 278 14.98 2.56 2.36
N SER A 279 14.60 3.83 2.52
CA SER A 279 15.24 4.97 1.84
C SER A 279 15.89 5.96 2.78
N ALA A 280 15.76 5.80 4.09
CA ALA A 280 16.44 6.66 5.05
C ALA A 280 16.62 5.97 6.40
N TYR A 281 17.53 6.51 7.21
CA TYR A 281 17.67 6.18 8.63
C TYR A 281 18.19 7.36 9.45
N ALA A 282 17.96 7.33 10.75
CA ALA A 282 18.37 8.36 11.69
C ALA A 282 18.58 7.79 13.10
N THR A 283 19.11 8.63 13.98
CA THR A 283 19.17 8.39 15.42
C THR A 283 18.06 9.17 16.12
N VAL A 284 17.38 8.55 17.07
CA VAL A 284 16.38 9.21 17.91
C VAL A 284 17.09 10.14 18.90
N ALA A 285 16.66 11.39 18.97
CA ALA A 285 17.23 12.43 19.84
C ALA A 285 16.33 12.77 21.05
N SER A 286 15.07 12.32 21.06
CA SER A 286 14.16 12.49 22.19
C SER A 286 13.12 11.38 22.26
N SER A 287 12.55 11.14 23.44
CA SER A 287 11.33 10.33 23.54
C SER A 287 10.14 11.02 22.86
N PRO A 288 9.15 10.27 22.34
CA PRO A 288 7.94 10.85 21.78
C PRO A 288 7.11 11.61 22.82
N ILE A 289 6.73 12.83 22.48
CA ILE A 289 5.85 13.68 23.29
C ILE A 289 4.60 14.06 22.51
N LYS A 290 3.47 14.19 23.20
CA LYS A 290 2.24 14.65 22.57
C LYS A 290 2.29 16.17 22.40
N ARG A 291 2.49 16.64 21.17
CA ARG A 291 2.64 18.06 20.85
C ARG A 291 2.30 18.32 19.38
N PHE A 292 1.75 19.50 19.10
CA PHE A 292 1.60 19.97 17.71
C PHE A 292 2.89 20.59 17.19
N HIS A 293 3.19 20.34 15.91
CA HIS A 293 4.31 20.93 15.22
C HIS A 293 3.90 21.30 13.79
N ASN A 294 4.25 22.52 13.35
CA ASN A 294 3.77 23.09 12.09
C ASN A 294 4.27 22.33 10.84
N ALA A 295 5.33 21.54 10.97
CA ALA A 295 5.82 20.68 9.89
C ALA A 295 5.03 19.37 9.73
N ILE A 296 4.12 19.04 10.65
CA ILE A 296 3.22 17.90 10.54
C ILE A 296 1.92 18.39 9.91
N LYS A 297 1.59 17.87 8.72
CA LYS A 297 0.41 18.32 7.96
C LYS A 297 -0.92 17.95 8.61
N ASP A 298 -1.01 16.74 9.18
CA ASP A 298 -2.17 16.27 9.94
C ASP A 298 -1.83 16.08 11.42
N PRO A 299 -1.63 17.18 12.18
CA PRO A 299 -1.16 17.10 13.56
C PRO A 299 -2.15 16.40 14.50
N GLU A 300 -3.44 16.34 14.15
CA GLU A 300 -4.45 15.57 14.86
C GLU A 300 -4.31 14.06 14.61
N LYS A 301 -3.96 13.65 13.38
CA LYS A 301 -3.71 12.24 13.01
C LYS A 301 -2.39 11.74 13.59
N TYR A 302 -1.38 12.61 13.69
CA TYR A 302 -0.02 12.29 14.14
C TYR A 302 0.45 13.16 15.33
N PRO A 303 -0.18 13.05 16.52
CA PRO A 303 0.05 13.98 17.61
C PRO A 303 1.32 13.69 18.44
N TRP A 304 1.98 12.54 18.24
CA TRP A 304 3.16 12.13 19.01
C TRP A 304 4.43 12.42 18.21
N ILE A 305 5.29 13.32 18.70
CA ILE A 305 6.46 13.82 17.96
C ILE A 305 7.73 13.57 18.76
N PHE A 306 8.80 13.20 18.06
CA PHE A 306 10.15 13.12 18.62
C PHE A 306 11.16 13.71 17.65
N SER A 307 12.28 14.17 18.21
CA SER A 307 13.40 14.71 17.45
C SER A 307 14.34 13.61 16.98
N LEU A 308 14.99 13.87 15.86
CA LEU A 308 15.99 13.01 15.22
C LEU A 308 17.33 13.74 15.14
N LYS A 309 18.41 12.98 15.02
CA LYS A 309 19.75 13.44 14.67
C LYS A 309 20.39 12.46 13.68
N ASP A 310 21.45 12.89 13.02
CA ASP A 310 22.24 12.06 12.09
C ASP A 310 21.42 11.38 10.99
N ALA A 311 20.37 12.06 10.51
CA ALA A 311 19.54 11.55 9.43
C ALA A 311 20.34 11.42 8.13
N LYS A 312 20.25 10.26 7.49
CA LYS A 312 20.83 9.95 6.20
C LYS A 312 19.74 9.45 5.26
N ILE A 313 19.61 10.12 4.12
CA ILE A 313 18.69 9.76 3.05
C ILE A 313 19.49 9.02 1.97
N ASN A 314 18.94 7.90 1.52
CA ASN A 314 19.44 7.07 0.44
C ASN A 314 18.32 6.85 -0.60
N SER A 315 17.73 7.96 -1.09
CA SER A 315 16.65 7.92 -2.08
C SER A 315 17.09 7.39 -3.45
N GLU A 316 18.38 7.50 -3.78
CA GLU A 316 18.91 7.03 -5.06
C GLU A 316 19.07 5.51 -5.12
N ASN A 317 19.43 4.88 -3.99
CA ASN A 317 19.65 3.43 -3.90
C ASN A 317 18.94 2.84 -2.67
N PRO A 318 17.59 2.89 -2.63
CA PRO A 318 16.84 2.35 -1.50
C PRO A 318 17.02 0.83 -1.41
N ILE A 319 16.98 0.30 -0.19
CA ILE A 319 17.01 -1.15 0.03
C ILE A 319 15.61 -1.71 -0.18
N VAL A 320 15.41 -2.34 -1.34
CA VAL A 320 14.17 -3.04 -1.68
C VAL A 320 14.07 -4.34 -0.89
N ILE A 321 12.99 -4.53 -0.14
CA ILE A 321 12.74 -5.73 0.68
C ILE A 321 12.21 -6.89 -0.20
N ASN A 322 12.95 -7.22 -1.25
CA ASN A 322 12.65 -8.36 -2.12
C ASN A 322 12.99 -9.70 -1.43
N ALA A 323 12.65 -10.82 -2.06
CA ALA A 323 12.95 -12.15 -1.52
C ALA A 323 14.43 -12.35 -1.14
N SER A 324 15.38 -11.79 -1.89
CA SER A 324 16.81 -11.92 -1.58
C SER A 324 17.23 -11.15 -0.34
N ILE A 325 16.64 -9.98 -0.07
CA ILE A 325 16.87 -9.23 1.17
C ILE A 325 16.16 -9.94 2.32
N ARG A 326 14.91 -10.35 2.15
CA ARG A 326 14.13 -11.09 3.17
C ARG A 326 14.85 -12.34 3.65
N ALA A 327 15.50 -13.09 2.76
CA ALA A 327 16.30 -14.27 3.11
C ALA A 327 17.47 -14.00 4.08
N LYS A 328 17.88 -12.74 4.22
CA LYS A 328 18.98 -12.32 5.11
C LYS A 328 18.49 -11.73 6.43
N LEU A 329 17.19 -11.43 6.55
CA LEU A 329 16.60 -10.79 7.72
C LEU A 329 16.21 -11.83 8.78
N ASP A 330 16.58 -11.57 10.04
CA ASP A 330 16.18 -12.34 11.21
C ASP A 330 14.65 -12.39 11.35
N ALA A 331 13.94 -11.31 11.02
CA ALA A 331 12.48 -11.25 11.03
C ALA A 331 11.79 -12.29 10.11
N PHE A 332 12.53 -12.83 9.15
CA PHE A 332 12.09 -13.84 8.19
C PHE A 332 12.84 -15.17 8.36
N LYS A 333 13.61 -15.33 9.44
CA LYS A 333 14.23 -16.60 9.78
C LYS A 333 13.16 -17.70 9.86
N ASP A 334 13.47 -18.84 9.26
CA ASP A 334 12.59 -20.01 9.17
C ASP A 334 11.30 -19.79 8.34
N LYS A 335 11.22 -18.68 7.58
CA LYS A 335 10.13 -18.41 6.63
C LYS A 335 10.63 -18.54 5.20
N ASP A 336 9.76 -18.95 4.28
CA ASP A 336 10.07 -18.94 2.86
C ASP A 336 9.98 -17.51 2.33
N PRO A 337 11.09 -16.91 1.87
CA PRO A 337 11.13 -15.52 1.45
C PRO A 337 10.40 -15.26 0.13
N THR A 338 9.89 -16.27 -0.57
CA THR A 338 9.14 -16.08 -1.82
C THR A 338 7.63 -16.09 -1.59
N THR A 339 7.17 -16.92 -0.66
CA THR A 339 5.73 -17.20 -0.46
C THR A 339 5.16 -16.50 0.77
N THR A 340 6.01 -16.17 1.76
CA THR A 340 5.57 -15.52 2.99
C THR A 340 5.14 -14.07 2.73
N ILE A 341 3.90 -13.73 3.10
CA ILE A 341 3.40 -12.34 3.17
C ILE A 341 4.37 -11.53 4.03
N TRP A 342 4.84 -10.39 3.53
CA TRP A 342 5.88 -9.61 4.20
C TRP A 342 5.43 -8.19 4.57
N SER A 343 4.28 -7.72 4.09
CA SER A 343 3.75 -6.38 4.35
C SER A 343 3.60 -6.06 5.84
N TRP A 344 3.30 -7.07 6.68
CA TRP A 344 3.28 -6.95 8.14
C TRP A 344 4.56 -6.33 8.70
N PHE A 345 5.70 -6.55 8.05
CA PHE A 345 7.00 -6.06 8.47
C PHE A 345 7.14 -4.54 8.29
N VAL A 346 6.45 -3.95 7.32
CA VAL A 346 6.61 -2.54 6.94
C VAL A 346 5.40 -1.67 7.24
N VAL A 347 4.24 -2.25 7.54
CA VAL A 347 2.99 -1.50 7.64
C VAL A 347 2.85 -0.64 8.90
N CYS A 348 3.61 -0.95 9.96
CA CYS A 348 3.59 -0.20 11.20
C CYS A 348 5.00 -0.05 11.80
N THR A 349 5.18 0.95 12.66
CA THR A 349 6.40 1.10 13.44
C THR A 349 6.63 -0.12 14.32
N ARG A 350 7.83 -0.70 14.26
CA ARG A 350 8.17 -1.91 15.03
C ARG A 350 9.65 -1.97 15.37
N LYS A 351 9.94 -2.74 16.42
CA LYS A 351 11.30 -3.14 16.76
C LYS A 351 11.80 -4.18 15.75
N ILE A 352 13.05 -4.06 15.35
CA ILE A 352 13.78 -5.01 14.50
C ILE A 352 15.11 -5.37 15.16
N SER A 353 15.76 -6.44 14.72
CA SER A 353 17.09 -6.76 15.23
C SER A 353 18.14 -5.76 14.72
N GLU A 354 19.28 -5.68 15.40
CA GLU A 354 20.42 -4.90 14.92
C GLU A 354 20.88 -5.39 13.54
N ASN A 355 20.90 -6.70 13.32
CA ASN A 355 21.26 -7.31 12.03
C ASN A 355 20.30 -6.85 10.91
N ASP A 356 18.98 -6.91 11.15
CA ASP A 356 17.97 -6.44 10.21
C ASP A 356 18.18 -4.96 9.88
N PHE A 357 18.43 -4.14 10.90
CA PHE A 357 18.68 -2.72 10.70
C PHE A 357 19.90 -2.49 9.81
N LYS A 358 21.02 -3.17 10.08
CA LYS A 358 22.25 -3.04 9.28
C LYS A 358 22.03 -3.45 7.83
N ILE A 359 21.34 -4.55 7.57
CA ILE A 359 20.99 -5.01 6.22
C ILE A 359 20.10 -3.98 5.50
N LEU A 360 19.10 -3.43 6.20
CA LEU A 360 18.13 -2.50 5.61
C LEU A 360 18.69 -1.09 5.37
N THR A 361 19.83 -0.76 5.95
CA THR A 361 20.40 0.60 5.91
C THR A 361 21.82 0.66 5.33
N ASN A 362 22.46 -0.49 5.10
CA ASN A 362 23.91 -0.60 4.88
C ASN A 362 24.72 0.16 5.95
N PHE A 363 24.24 0.14 7.20
CA PHE A 363 24.91 0.77 8.32
C PHE A 363 26.10 -0.09 8.75
N GLU A 364 27.30 0.50 8.79
CA GLU A 364 28.54 -0.15 9.22
C GLU A 364 28.58 -0.40 10.74
#